data_AF-A1RQR2-F1
#
_entry.id   AF-A1RQR2-F1
#
_cell.length_a   1.000
_cell.length_b   1.000
_cell.length_c   1.000
_cell.angle_alpha   90.00
_cell.angle_beta   90.00
_cell.angle_gamma   90.00
#
_symmetry.space_group_name_H-M   'P 1'
#
loop_
_entity.id
_entity.type
_entity.pdbx_description
1 polymer ?
#
loop_
_entity_poly.entity_id
_entity_poly.type
_entity_poly.pdbx_seq_one_letter_code
_entity_poly.pdbx_strand_id
1 'polypeptide(L)'
;MEIYLIYIIREVVVDATREIIKLAGEHQAAVVLIFHGSRDSIHNTQVAEIAKALGVSYAFLEAAEPRYRGGGLGVPIFITEGNDYRKALEVAAVKAPPLLGWPGFVDYLRGLGADLYIFHGPDAGEQIRHTGLPVVFLYGEPNIDSAPCVTTAAPVVLTRGVIYNEIARRYSRCKTQLLPPLAEQPGFIEYLRRALPVVLDLYTVYQ
;
A
#
# COMPACT_ATOMS: atom_id res chain seq x y z
N MET A 1 12.65 -44.29 -43.21
CA MET A 1 11.34 -43.70 -42.83
C MET A 1 11.25 -43.38 -41.33
N GLU A 2 12.32 -43.54 -40.53
CA GLU A 2 12.32 -43.26 -39.07
C GLU A 2 12.78 -41.84 -38.71
N ILE A 3 13.53 -41.15 -39.58
CA ILE A 3 14.08 -39.81 -39.31
C ILE A 3 12.97 -38.73 -39.29
N TYR A 4 11.90 -38.92 -40.07
CA TYR A 4 10.76 -37.99 -40.10
C TYR A 4 9.91 -38.04 -38.82
N LEU A 5 9.85 -39.19 -38.14
CA LEU A 5 9.05 -39.33 -36.92
C LEU A 5 9.69 -38.57 -35.73
N ILE A 6 11.02 -38.58 -35.65
CA ILE A 6 11.78 -37.87 -34.59
C ILE A 6 11.67 -36.35 -34.76
N TYR A 7 11.62 -35.85 -36.00
CA TYR A 7 11.50 -34.42 -36.28
C TYR A 7 10.10 -33.88 -35.91
N ILE A 8 9.04 -34.64 -36.25
CA ILE A 8 7.66 -34.28 -35.90
C ILE A 8 7.47 -34.30 -34.38
N ILE A 9 8.03 -35.28 -33.66
CA ILE A 9 7.94 -35.33 -32.19
C ILE A 9 8.68 -34.14 -31.55
N ARG A 10 9.85 -33.73 -32.08
CA ARG A 10 10.57 -32.56 -31.57
C ARG A 10 9.81 -31.25 -31.78
N GLU A 11 9.21 -31.02 -32.96
CA GLU A 11 8.44 -29.80 -33.19
C GLU A 11 7.19 -29.73 -32.31
N VAL A 12 6.46 -30.85 -32.18
CA VAL A 12 5.26 -30.92 -31.32
C VAL A 12 5.60 -30.68 -29.84
N VAL A 13 6.73 -31.21 -29.35
CA VAL A 13 7.16 -31.00 -27.96
C VAL A 13 7.62 -29.56 -27.73
N VAL A 14 8.29 -28.92 -28.69
CA VAL A 14 8.71 -27.52 -28.57
C VAL A 14 7.51 -26.56 -28.61
N ASP A 15 6.50 -26.84 -29.43
CA ASP A 15 5.27 -26.03 -29.48
C ASP A 15 4.42 -26.20 -28.21
N ALA A 16 4.26 -27.43 -27.71
CA ALA A 16 3.58 -27.67 -26.43
C ALA A 16 4.32 -27.01 -25.26
N THR A 17 5.65 -27.00 -25.27
CA THR A 17 6.45 -26.30 -24.25
C THR A 17 6.31 -24.79 -24.36
N ARG A 18 6.20 -24.23 -25.57
CA ARG A 18 5.92 -22.81 -25.78
C ARG A 18 4.50 -22.42 -25.35
N GLU A 19 3.51 -23.24 -25.63
CA GLU A 19 2.15 -23.03 -25.12
C GLU A 19 2.10 -23.15 -23.60
N ILE A 20 2.80 -24.11 -22.98
CA ILE A 20 2.88 -24.23 -21.52
C ILE A 20 3.60 -23.03 -20.90
N ILE A 21 4.68 -22.53 -21.51
CA ILE A 21 5.38 -21.31 -21.04
C ILE A 21 4.50 -20.06 -21.24
N LYS A 22 3.73 -20.01 -22.33
CA LYS A 22 2.78 -18.92 -22.60
C LYS A 22 1.61 -18.96 -21.61
N LEU A 23 1.04 -20.14 -21.34
CA LEU A 23 0.00 -20.36 -20.34
C LEU A 23 0.52 -20.12 -18.91
N ALA A 24 1.77 -20.47 -18.61
CA ALA A 24 2.42 -20.17 -17.34
C ALA A 24 2.75 -18.66 -17.18
N GLY A 25 2.99 -17.94 -18.29
CA GLY A 25 3.15 -16.49 -18.32
C GLY A 25 1.84 -15.71 -18.30
N GLU A 26 0.72 -16.32 -18.74
CA GLU A 26 -0.62 -15.73 -18.82
C GLU A 26 -1.44 -15.90 -17.52
N HIS A 27 -0.93 -16.64 -16.52
CA HIS A 27 -1.60 -16.89 -15.24
C HIS A 27 -0.92 -16.25 -14.02
N GLN A 28 -0.18 -15.15 -14.17
CA GLN A 28 0.03 -14.27 -13.01
C GLN A 28 -1.30 -13.57 -12.69
N ALA A 29 -1.95 -14.01 -11.61
CA ALA A 29 -3.16 -13.38 -11.12
C ALA A 29 -2.91 -11.87 -10.94
N ALA A 30 -3.73 -11.05 -11.61
CA ALA A 30 -3.56 -9.61 -11.62
C ALA A 30 -3.57 -9.04 -10.19
N VAL A 31 -2.57 -8.25 -9.82
CA VAL A 31 -2.50 -7.61 -8.51
C VAL A 31 -3.51 -6.46 -8.44
N VAL A 32 -4.30 -6.43 -7.37
CA VAL A 32 -5.29 -5.38 -7.11
C VAL A 32 -5.03 -4.77 -5.74
N LEU A 33 -4.66 -3.50 -5.69
CA LEU A 33 -4.49 -2.77 -4.44
C LEU A 33 -5.86 -2.33 -3.88
N ILE A 34 -6.18 -2.74 -2.66
CA ILE A 34 -7.46 -2.45 -2.01
C ILE A 34 -7.27 -1.28 -1.04
N PHE A 35 -7.96 -0.17 -1.31
CA PHE A 35 -7.98 1.02 -0.46
C PHE A 35 -9.35 1.22 0.19
N HIS A 36 -9.43 2.07 1.22
CA HIS A 36 -10.72 2.40 1.85
C HIS A 36 -11.73 3.00 0.85
N GLY A 37 -11.30 4.00 0.09
CA GLY A 37 -12.14 4.82 -0.77
C GLY A 37 -12.72 6.01 -0.02
N SER A 38 -12.97 7.11 -0.72
CA SER A 38 -13.45 8.36 -0.12
C SER A 38 -14.49 9.04 -0.99
N ARG A 39 -15.32 9.89 -0.38
CA ARG A 39 -16.16 10.85 -1.12
C ARG A 39 -15.36 12.03 -1.66
N ASP A 40 -14.13 12.21 -1.15
CA ASP A 40 -13.17 13.18 -1.67
C ASP A 40 -12.51 12.65 -2.94
N SER A 41 -12.73 13.33 -4.08
CA SER A 41 -12.19 12.90 -5.36
C SER A 41 -10.66 12.98 -5.43
N ILE A 42 -10.03 13.90 -4.67
CA ILE A 42 -8.56 14.04 -4.66
C ILE A 42 -7.92 12.77 -4.09
N HIS A 43 -8.49 12.23 -3.02
CA HIS A 43 -8.06 10.95 -2.44
C HIS A 43 -8.11 9.82 -3.48
N ASN A 44 -9.25 9.69 -4.16
CA ASN A 44 -9.45 8.60 -5.13
C ASN A 44 -8.53 8.72 -6.34
N THR A 45 -8.27 9.95 -6.82
CA THR A 45 -7.31 10.20 -7.91
C THR A 45 -5.90 9.78 -7.52
N GLN A 46 -5.44 10.11 -6.31
CA GLN A 46 -4.09 9.72 -5.87
C GLN A 46 -3.94 8.22 -5.67
N VAL A 47 -5.00 7.53 -5.25
CA VAL A 47 -5.04 6.06 -5.23
C VAL A 47 -4.83 5.48 -6.63
N ALA A 48 -5.55 6.02 -7.63
CA ALA A 48 -5.40 5.59 -9.02
C ALA A 48 -3.97 5.86 -9.56
N GLU A 49 -3.36 6.98 -9.16
CA GLU A 49 -1.99 7.34 -9.51
C GLU A 49 -0.96 6.39 -8.91
N ILE A 50 -1.11 5.98 -7.64
CA ILE A 50 -0.26 4.96 -7.01
C ILE A 50 -0.31 3.66 -7.83
N ALA A 51 -1.52 3.17 -8.12
CA ALA A 51 -1.71 1.92 -8.84
C ALA A 51 -1.11 1.98 -10.25
N LYS A 52 -1.34 3.09 -10.97
CA LYS A 52 -0.74 3.35 -12.27
C LYS A 52 0.79 3.35 -12.20
N ALA A 53 1.39 3.99 -11.20
CA ALA A 53 2.84 4.07 -11.03
C ALA A 53 3.50 2.72 -10.71
N LEU A 54 2.72 1.79 -10.14
CA LEU A 54 3.13 0.42 -9.85
C LEU A 54 2.79 -0.56 -10.98
N GLY A 55 2.02 -0.15 -11.99
CA GLY A 55 1.58 -1.03 -13.07
C GLY A 55 0.57 -2.09 -12.63
N VAL A 56 -0.23 -1.80 -11.61
CA VAL A 56 -1.23 -2.73 -11.02
C VAL A 56 -2.63 -2.13 -11.05
N SER A 57 -3.64 -2.96 -10.78
CA SER A 57 -5.01 -2.48 -10.63
C SER A 57 -5.26 -1.96 -9.21
N TYR A 58 -6.33 -1.20 -9.03
CA TYR A 58 -6.82 -0.82 -7.71
C TYR A 58 -8.32 -1.02 -7.60
N ALA A 59 -8.79 -1.11 -6.37
CA ALA A 59 -10.19 -1.11 -6.04
C ALA A 59 -10.41 -0.49 -4.65
N PHE A 60 -11.63 -0.05 -4.40
CA PHE A 60 -12.07 0.48 -3.12
C PHE A 60 -12.89 -0.54 -2.36
N LEU A 61 -12.77 -0.53 -1.04
CA LEU A 61 -13.63 -1.28 -0.15
C LEU A 61 -15.04 -0.69 -0.15
N GLU A 62 -15.14 0.63 0.00
CA GLU A 62 -16.40 1.37 0.06
C GLU A 62 -16.27 2.80 -0.47
N ALA A 63 -17.37 3.56 -0.45
CA ALA A 63 -17.47 4.98 -0.77
C ALA A 63 -17.07 5.46 -2.19
N ALA A 64 -16.38 4.65 -2.99
CA ALA A 64 -15.93 4.98 -4.34
C ALA A 64 -15.94 3.76 -5.27
N GLU A 65 -15.73 4.00 -6.57
CA GLU A 65 -15.60 2.97 -7.61
C GLU A 65 -14.20 3.03 -8.26
N PRO A 66 -13.63 1.91 -8.72
CA PRO A 66 -14.23 0.57 -8.76
C PRO A 66 -14.21 -0.15 -7.40
N ARG A 67 -15.30 -0.82 -7.01
CA ARG A 67 -15.33 -1.64 -5.79
C ARG A 67 -14.62 -2.99 -5.95
N TYR A 68 -13.95 -3.45 -4.89
CA TYR A 68 -13.39 -4.78 -4.86
C TYR A 68 -14.50 -5.83 -4.70
N ARG A 69 -14.61 -6.76 -5.64
CA ARG A 69 -15.65 -7.81 -5.67
C ARG A 69 -15.09 -9.23 -5.67
N GLY A 70 -13.82 -9.38 -5.28
CA GLY A 70 -13.06 -10.61 -5.46
C GLY A 70 -12.46 -10.74 -6.87
N GLY A 71 -11.43 -11.56 -6.99
CA GLY A 71 -10.61 -11.71 -8.20
C GLY A 71 -9.24 -11.04 -8.08
N GLY A 72 -8.25 -11.60 -8.79
CA GLY A 72 -6.85 -11.18 -8.68
C GLY A 72 -6.23 -11.40 -7.31
N LEU A 73 -4.98 -10.97 -7.15
CA LEU A 73 -4.29 -10.90 -5.86
C LEU A 73 -4.63 -9.57 -5.19
N GLY A 74 -5.77 -9.54 -4.51
CA GLY A 74 -6.21 -8.39 -3.71
C GLY A 74 -5.31 -8.16 -2.50
N VAL A 75 -4.64 -7.00 -2.42
CA VAL A 75 -3.72 -6.63 -1.33
C VAL A 75 -4.26 -5.39 -0.59
N PRO A 76 -4.54 -5.46 0.72
CA PRO A 76 -5.00 -4.30 1.49
C PRO A 76 -3.88 -3.27 1.69
N ILE A 77 -4.13 -2.01 1.32
CA ILE A 77 -3.19 -0.90 1.47
C ILE A 77 -3.67 0.08 2.54
N PHE A 78 -3.25 -0.18 3.77
CA PHE A 78 -3.59 0.60 4.97
C PHE A 78 -2.32 0.81 5.79
N ILE A 79 -2.17 1.97 6.44
CA ILE A 79 -0.95 2.29 7.19
C ILE A 79 -0.87 1.47 8.47
N THR A 80 -1.97 1.40 9.20
CA THR A 80 -2.08 0.77 10.52
C THR A 80 -3.19 -0.26 10.52
N GLU A 81 -3.24 -1.10 11.56
CA GLU A 81 -4.46 -1.85 11.83
C GLU A 81 -5.61 -0.90 12.19
N GLY A 82 -6.83 -1.35 11.96
CA GLY A 82 -8.05 -0.60 12.20
C GLY A 82 -9.25 -1.35 11.65
N ASN A 83 -10.46 -0.84 11.91
CA ASN A 83 -11.68 -1.50 11.47
C ASN A 83 -11.74 -1.68 9.94
N ASP A 84 -11.37 -0.64 9.18
CA ASP A 84 -11.43 -0.70 7.71
C ASP A 84 -10.34 -1.59 7.11
N TYR A 85 -9.16 -1.66 7.74
CA TYR A 85 -8.15 -2.65 7.40
C TYR A 85 -8.68 -4.07 7.62
N ARG A 86 -9.33 -4.35 8.75
CA ARG A 86 -9.90 -5.69 9.03
C ARG A 86 -10.96 -6.09 8.01
N LYS A 87 -11.88 -5.20 7.65
CA LYS A 87 -12.85 -5.43 6.57
C LYS A 87 -12.16 -5.72 5.23
N ALA A 88 -11.14 -4.95 4.87
CA ALA A 88 -10.39 -5.19 3.64
C ALA A 88 -9.65 -6.53 3.67
N LEU A 89 -9.08 -6.88 4.84
CA LEU A 89 -8.38 -8.13 5.06
C LEU A 89 -9.32 -9.33 4.91
N GLU A 90 -10.57 -9.25 5.36
CA GLU A 90 -11.57 -10.33 5.21
C GLU A 90 -11.77 -10.72 3.74
N VAL A 91 -11.88 -9.72 2.85
CA VAL A 91 -12.14 -9.95 1.42
C VAL A 91 -10.89 -10.12 0.56
N ALA A 92 -9.73 -9.66 1.02
CA ALA A 92 -8.47 -9.71 0.28
C ALA A 92 -8.02 -11.15 0.00
N ALA A 93 -7.47 -11.40 -1.19
CA ALA A 93 -6.79 -12.66 -1.50
C ALA A 93 -5.44 -12.76 -0.77
N VAL A 94 -4.74 -11.63 -0.59
CA VAL A 94 -3.44 -11.58 0.09
C VAL A 94 -3.65 -11.06 1.52
N LYS A 95 -3.45 -11.94 2.51
CA LYS A 95 -3.64 -11.62 3.93
C LYS A 95 -2.41 -10.92 4.55
N ALA A 96 -1.93 -9.88 3.88
CA ALA A 96 -0.77 -9.11 4.34
C ALA A 96 -1.15 -8.21 5.53
N PRO A 97 -0.21 -7.95 6.48
CA PRO A 97 -0.38 -6.93 7.51
C PRO A 97 -0.56 -5.54 6.89
N PRO A 98 -0.99 -4.52 7.65
CA PRO A 98 -0.91 -3.13 7.19
C PRO A 98 0.56 -2.71 6.95
N LEU A 99 0.79 -1.57 6.30
CA LEU A 99 2.12 -1.11 5.89
C LEU A 99 3.13 -1.04 7.05
N LEU A 100 2.71 -0.73 8.29
CA LEU A 100 3.62 -0.81 9.46
C LEU A 100 4.24 -2.19 9.70
N GLY A 101 3.59 -3.26 9.26
CA GLY A 101 4.12 -4.63 9.28
C GLY A 101 4.82 -5.05 7.99
N TRP A 102 4.90 -4.17 6.97
CA TRP A 102 5.59 -4.49 5.73
C TRP A 102 7.11 -4.32 5.87
N PRO A 103 7.91 -5.17 5.20
CA PRO A 103 9.36 -5.07 5.22
C PRO A 103 9.85 -3.68 4.81
N GLY A 104 10.61 -3.02 5.68
CA GLY A 104 11.27 -1.74 5.40
C GLY A 104 10.36 -0.49 5.44
N PHE A 105 9.07 -0.59 5.77
CA PHE A 105 8.21 0.60 5.82
C PHE A 105 8.62 1.58 6.92
N VAL A 106 8.91 1.07 8.11
CA VAL A 106 9.37 1.90 9.24
C VAL A 106 10.72 2.55 8.92
N ASP A 107 11.59 1.87 8.18
CA ASP A 107 12.86 2.42 7.71
C ASP A 107 12.64 3.51 6.66
N TYR A 108 11.69 3.32 5.74
CA TYR A 108 11.25 4.37 4.82
C TYR A 108 10.74 5.60 5.58
N LEU A 109 9.88 5.42 6.59
CA LEU A 109 9.41 6.53 7.43
C LEU A 109 10.57 7.24 8.12
N ARG A 110 11.51 6.50 8.72
CA ARG A 110 12.71 7.08 9.34
C ARG A 110 13.57 7.85 8.35
N GLY A 111 13.67 7.36 7.12
CA GLY A 111 14.38 8.00 6.01
C GLY A 111 13.80 9.34 5.57
N LEU A 112 12.57 9.68 5.96
CA LEU A 112 11.99 11.01 5.74
C LEU A 112 12.68 12.11 6.56
N GLY A 113 13.37 11.75 7.66
CA GLY A 113 14.11 12.69 8.50
C GLY A 113 13.22 13.75 9.16
N ALA A 114 11.96 13.40 9.46
CA ALA A 114 11.06 14.32 10.15
C ALA A 114 11.30 14.27 11.67
N ASP A 115 11.12 15.42 12.32
CA ASP A 115 11.24 15.55 13.78
C ASP A 115 10.01 14.98 14.51
N LEU A 116 8.87 14.90 13.81
CA LEU A 116 7.59 14.42 14.35
C LEU A 116 6.77 13.71 13.27
N TYR A 117 6.18 12.57 13.61
CA TYR A 117 5.32 11.76 12.75
C TYR A 117 3.89 11.79 13.26
N ILE A 118 2.95 12.17 12.40
CA ILE A 118 1.56 12.41 12.78
C ILE A 118 0.68 11.32 12.15
N PHE A 119 0.15 10.42 12.98
CA PHE A 119 -0.75 9.33 12.55
C PHE A 119 -2.22 9.72 12.74
N HIS A 120 -3.14 9.05 12.03
CA HIS A 120 -4.57 9.27 12.20
C HIS A 120 -5.04 8.93 13.62
N GLY A 121 -4.75 7.70 14.09
CA GLY A 121 -5.05 7.22 15.44
C GLY A 121 -6.55 7.09 15.77
N PRO A 122 -6.88 6.59 16.97
CA PRO A 122 -5.97 5.98 17.95
C PRO A 122 -5.71 4.49 17.69
N ASP A 123 -6.37 3.91 16.69
CA ASP A 123 -6.21 2.50 16.34
C ASP A 123 -4.73 2.14 16.14
N ALA A 124 -4.33 0.97 16.65
CA ALA A 124 -2.96 0.46 16.61
C ALA A 124 -1.90 1.32 17.34
N GLY A 125 -2.29 2.12 18.34
CA GLY A 125 -1.35 2.97 19.10
C GLY A 125 -0.13 2.24 19.66
N GLU A 126 -0.26 0.97 20.06
CA GLU A 126 0.87 0.15 20.52
C GLU A 126 1.83 -0.23 19.38
N GLN A 127 1.32 -0.70 18.23
CA GLN A 127 2.14 -0.98 17.04
C GLN A 127 2.92 0.26 16.61
N ILE A 128 2.26 1.42 16.64
CA ILE A 128 2.85 2.70 16.26
C ILE A 128 3.94 3.11 17.26
N ARG A 129 3.73 2.93 18.57
CA ARG A 129 4.75 3.20 19.60
C ARG A 129 5.99 2.32 19.44
N HIS A 130 5.83 1.07 19.02
CA HIS A 130 6.96 0.15 18.77
C HIS A 130 7.82 0.52 17.55
N THR A 131 7.41 1.49 16.72
CA THR A 131 8.26 1.99 15.61
C THR A 131 9.50 2.74 16.09
N GLY A 132 9.48 3.25 17.34
CA GLY A 132 10.52 4.12 17.89
C GLY A 132 10.56 5.52 17.28
N LEU A 133 9.58 5.88 16.44
CA LEU A 133 9.46 7.23 15.87
C LEU A 133 8.88 8.20 16.91
N PRO A 134 9.25 9.50 16.86
CA PRO A 134 8.57 10.54 17.63
C PRO A 134 7.16 10.75 17.06
N VAL A 135 6.14 10.24 17.76
CA VAL A 135 4.76 10.18 17.24
C VAL A 135 3.79 11.03 18.04
N VAL A 136 2.84 11.63 17.33
CA VAL A 136 1.55 12.08 17.87
C VAL A 136 0.39 11.61 17.00
N PHE A 137 -0.81 11.65 17.55
CA PHE A 137 -2.04 11.26 16.87
C PHE A 137 -2.93 12.47 16.59
N LEU A 138 -3.60 12.45 15.44
CA LEU A 138 -4.68 13.38 15.17
C LEU A 138 -5.83 13.15 16.16
N TYR A 139 -6.19 11.88 16.37
CA TYR A 139 -7.17 11.45 17.35
C TYR A 139 -6.54 10.46 18.33
N GLY A 140 -6.52 10.81 19.63
CA GLY A 140 -5.89 10.02 20.69
C GLY A 140 -4.65 10.67 21.28
N GLU A 141 -3.96 9.91 22.15
CA GLU A 141 -2.81 10.39 22.92
C GLU A 141 -1.51 9.66 22.56
N PRO A 142 -0.37 10.38 22.45
CA PRO A 142 -0.23 11.84 22.61
C PRO A 142 -0.87 12.63 21.46
N ASN A 143 -1.62 13.69 21.79
CA ASN A 143 -2.43 14.41 20.81
C ASN A 143 -1.69 15.53 20.06
N ILE A 144 -2.00 15.70 18.77
CA ILE A 144 -1.48 16.76 17.89
C ILE A 144 -1.68 18.18 18.45
N ASP A 145 -2.78 18.43 19.16
CA ASP A 145 -3.11 19.75 19.68
C ASP A 145 -2.13 20.15 20.81
N SER A 146 -1.57 19.17 21.52
CA SER A 146 -0.54 19.34 22.57
C SER A 146 0.90 19.16 22.10
N ALA A 147 1.12 18.79 20.84
CA ALA A 147 2.44 18.44 20.32
C ALA A 147 3.43 19.64 20.31
N PRO A 148 4.74 19.42 20.50
CA PRO A 148 5.73 20.49 20.39
C PRO A 148 5.82 20.98 18.93
N CYS A 149 6.05 22.28 18.71
CA CYS A 149 6.34 22.76 17.36
C CYS A 149 7.77 22.36 16.95
N VAL A 150 7.90 21.73 15.79
CA VAL A 150 9.19 21.24 15.25
C VAL A 150 9.50 21.86 13.89
N THR A 151 10.70 21.63 13.35
CA THR A 151 11.10 22.16 12.04
C THR A 151 10.37 21.43 10.92
N THR A 152 10.34 20.11 10.97
CA THR A 152 9.72 19.25 9.94
C THR A 152 8.82 18.20 10.58
N ALA A 153 7.58 18.09 10.12
CA ALA A 153 6.64 17.06 10.55
C ALA A 153 6.14 16.25 9.35
N ALA A 154 5.98 14.93 9.53
CA ALA A 154 5.51 14.00 8.53
C ALA A 154 4.10 13.48 8.86
N PRO A 155 3.06 13.93 8.15
CA PRO A 155 1.77 13.25 8.15
C PRO A 155 1.92 11.84 7.59
N VAL A 156 1.67 10.84 8.41
CA VAL A 156 1.72 9.43 8.00
C VAL A 156 0.32 9.05 7.50
N VAL A 157 -0.03 9.59 6.34
CA VAL A 157 -1.30 9.38 5.63
C VAL A 157 -1.03 9.16 4.14
N LEU A 158 -1.80 8.27 3.52
CA LEU A 158 -1.52 7.86 2.13
C LEU A 158 -1.74 9.01 1.16
N THR A 159 -2.90 9.68 1.23
CA THR A 159 -3.30 10.67 0.24
C THR A 159 -3.57 12.02 0.91
N ARG A 160 -3.64 13.04 0.06
CA ARG A 160 -4.32 14.29 0.35
C ARG A 160 -5.81 14.03 0.52
N GLY A 161 -6.44 14.89 1.32
CA GLY A 161 -7.87 14.85 1.59
C GLY A 161 -8.17 15.22 3.03
N VAL A 162 -9.35 14.81 3.51
CA VAL A 162 -9.89 15.21 4.82
C VAL A 162 -8.87 15.06 5.96
N ILE A 163 -8.22 13.90 6.10
CA ILE A 163 -7.30 13.65 7.22
C ILE A 163 -6.02 14.49 7.11
N TYR A 164 -5.40 14.56 5.93
CA TYR A 164 -4.22 15.40 5.72
C TYR A 164 -4.52 16.88 5.98
N ASN A 165 -5.65 17.37 5.46
CA ASN A 165 -6.07 18.76 5.62
C ASN A 165 -6.38 19.09 7.08
N GLU A 166 -6.97 18.15 7.81
CA GLU A 166 -7.23 18.32 9.24
C GLU A 166 -5.93 18.34 10.07
N ILE A 167 -4.95 17.48 9.75
CA ILE A 167 -3.60 17.55 10.33
C ILE A 167 -2.98 18.93 10.06
N ALA A 168 -2.99 19.39 8.81
CA ALA A 168 -2.45 20.68 8.43
C ALA A 168 -3.16 21.83 9.15
N ARG A 169 -4.48 21.77 9.29
CA ARG A 169 -5.28 22.76 10.00
C ARG A 169 -4.93 22.82 11.49
N ARG A 170 -4.92 21.69 12.19
CA ARG A 170 -4.64 21.65 13.64
C ARG A 170 -3.20 22.01 13.97
N TYR A 171 -2.27 21.62 13.10
CA TYR A 171 -0.86 21.91 13.29
C TYR A 171 -0.41 23.28 12.78
N SER A 172 -1.31 24.05 12.15
CA SER A 172 -1.03 25.39 11.58
C SER A 172 -0.55 26.42 12.60
N ARG A 173 -0.74 26.18 13.91
CA ARG A 173 -0.17 27.00 14.98
C ARG A 173 1.38 27.00 14.98
N CYS A 174 1.99 26.00 14.36
CA CYS A 174 3.44 25.86 14.25
C CYS A 174 3.93 26.33 12.87
N LYS A 175 5.09 27.01 12.84
CA LYS A 175 5.80 27.33 11.58
C LYS A 175 6.60 26.14 11.06
N THR A 176 5.97 24.97 11.01
CA THR A 176 6.59 23.69 10.63
C THR A 176 6.48 23.46 9.12
N GLN A 177 7.51 22.90 8.52
CA GLN A 177 7.39 22.28 7.20
C GLN A 177 6.64 20.96 7.34
N LEU A 178 5.38 20.95 6.90
CA LEU A 178 4.61 19.71 6.81
C LEU A 178 4.96 19.00 5.50
N LEU A 179 5.49 17.77 5.60
CA LEU A 179 5.75 16.95 4.41
C LEU A 179 4.44 16.59 3.70
N PRO A 180 4.45 16.42 2.37
CA PRO A 180 3.28 16.00 1.62
C PRO A 180 2.85 14.57 2.04
N PRO A 181 1.59 14.16 1.76
CA PRO A 181 1.13 12.80 2.04
C PRO A 181 1.97 11.78 1.26
N LEU A 182 2.00 10.53 1.72
CA LEU A 182 2.94 9.52 1.21
C LEU A 182 2.84 9.31 -0.30
N ALA A 183 1.64 9.31 -0.89
CA ALA A 183 1.40 9.14 -2.32
C ALA A 183 2.09 10.20 -3.20
N GLU A 184 2.32 11.40 -2.67
CA GLU A 184 2.97 12.50 -3.39
C GLU A 184 4.50 12.44 -3.29
N GLN A 185 5.05 11.50 -2.53
CA GLN A 185 6.48 11.35 -2.32
C GLN A 185 7.04 10.30 -3.29
N PRO A 186 7.98 10.66 -4.20
CA PRO A 186 8.60 9.69 -5.10
C PRO A 186 9.23 8.50 -4.36
N GLY A 187 9.85 8.77 -3.20
CA GLY A 187 10.43 7.72 -2.35
C GLY A 187 9.43 6.68 -1.85
N PHE A 188 8.15 7.04 -1.67
CA PHE A 188 7.11 6.10 -1.28
C PHE A 188 6.75 5.14 -2.41
N ILE A 189 6.62 5.65 -3.64
CA ILE A 189 6.36 4.83 -4.82
C ILE A 189 7.51 3.85 -5.05
N GLU A 190 8.75 4.31 -4.89
CA GLU A 190 9.93 3.43 -4.96
C GLU A 190 9.95 2.39 -3.83
N TYR A 191 9.53 2.76 -2.63
CA TYR A 191 9.35 1.82 -1.53
C TYR A 191 8.32 0.74 -1.90
N LEU A 192 7.13 1.13 -2.36
CA LEU A 192 6.06 0.19 -2.75
C LEU A 192 6.52 -0.73 -3.88
N ARG A 193 7.24 -0.22 -4.88
CA ARG A 193 7.76 -1.04 -5.99
C ARG A 193 8.71 -2.13 -5.52
N ARG A 194 9.51 -1.87 -4.49
CA ARG A 194 10.42 -2.87 -3.90
C ARG A 194 9.71 -3.81 -2.92
N ALA A 195 8.81 -3.28 -2.10
CA ALA A 195 8.18 -4.04 -1.02
C ALA A 195 7.05 -4.94 -1.50
N LEU A 196 6.25 -4.50 -2.48
CA LEU A 196 5.06 -5.22 -2.94
C LEU A 196 5.38 -6.64 -3.44
N PRO A 197 6.40 -6.88 -4.29
CA PRO A 197 6.77 -8.24 -4.70
C PRO A 197 7.13 -9.14 -3.51
N VAL A 198 7.91 -8.63 -2.55
CA VAL A 198 8.29 -9.37 -1.33
C VAL A 198 7.07 -9.74 -0.50
N VAL A 199 6.11 -8.81 -0.37
CA VAL A 199 4.85 -9.08 0.32
C VAL A 199 4.03 -10.14 -0.41
N LEU A 200 3.94 -10.06 -1.74
CA LEU A 200 3.24 -11.09 -2.51
C LEU A 200 3.88 -12.46 -2.30
N ASP A 201 5.21 -12.57 -2.38
CA ASP A 201 5.92 -13.83 -2.17
C ASP A 201 5.68 -14.42 -0.77
N LEU A 202 5.69 -13.58 0.27
CA LEU A 202 5.48 -14.03 1.65
C LEU A 202 4.06 -14.51 1.93
N TYR A 203 3.05 -13.88 1.32
CA TYR A 203 1.64 -14.05 1.70
C TYR A 203 0.76 -14.74 0.65
N THR A 204 1.32 -15.15 -0.50
CA THR A 204 0.62 -15.93 -1.53
C THR A 204 1.06 -17.40 -1.61
N VAL A 205 2.28 -17.74 -1.16
CA VAL A 205 2.86 -19.10 -1.28
C VAL A 205 2.32 -20.09 -0.24
N TYR A 206 1.59 -19.61 0.78
CA TYR A 206 1.13 -20.43 1.92
C TYR A 206 -0.40 -20.47 2.12
N GLN A 207 -1.18 -20.28 1.06
CA GLN A 207 -2.64 -20.43 1.11
C GLN A 207 -3.10 -21.73 0.42
#